data_AF-A0A3D0RYD0-F1
#
_entry.id   AF-A0A3D0RYD0-F1
#
_cell.length_a   1.000
_cell.length_b   1.000
_cell.length_c   1.000
_cell.angle_alpha   90.00
_cell.angle_beta   90.00
_cell.angle_gamma   90.00
#
_symmetry.space_group_name_H-M   'P 1'
#
loop_
_entity.id
_entity.type
_entity.pdbx_description
1 polymer ?
#
loop_
_entity_poly.entity_id
_entity_poly.type
_entity_poly.pdbx_seq_one_letter_code
_entity_poly.pdbx_strand_id
1 'polypeptide(L)' 'DAASAETDIDKANQMWSDVDNMLAEDVAYIPLDTTKFYFLRGSQLENYVNSISTSGYVDLGVLSVKDGGQ' A
#
# COMPACT_ATOMS: atom_id res chain seq x y z
N ASP A 1 14.96 -3.58 -13.39
CA ASP A 1 15.11 -4.97 -13.85
C ASP A 1 15.97 -5.83 -12.95
N ALA A 2 17.21 -5.44 -12.61
CA ALA A 2 18.10 -6.26 -11.79
C ALA A 2 17.54 -6.57 -10.38
N ALA A 3 16.98 -5.57 -9.67
CA ALA A 3 16.36 -5.76 -8.36
C ALA A 3 15.12 -6.68 -8.40
N SER A 4 14.40 -6.70 -9.53
CA SER A 4 13.22 -7.55 -9.74
C SER A 4 13.58 -9.01 -10.03
N ALA A 5 14.81 -9.27 -10.47
CA ALA A 5 15.31 -10.60 -10.80
C ALA A 5 16.14 -11.22 -9.64
N GLU A 6 16.47 -10.43 -8.62
CA GLU A 6 17.17 -10.91 -7.43
C GLU A 6 16.24 -11.77 -6.57
N THR A 7 16.76 -12.91 -6.11
CA THR A 7 16.01 -13.92 -5.34
C THR A 7 16.19 -13.76 -3.84
N ASP A 8 17.25 -13.08 -3.42
CA ASP A 8 17.51 -12.70 -2.04
C ASP A 8 16.79 -11.38 -1.72
N ILE A 9 15.82 -11.45 -0.80
CA ILE A 9 14.97 -10.30 -0.46
C ILE A 9 15.77 -9.12 0.13
N ASP A 10 16.81 -9.39 0.92
CA ASP A 10 17.59 -8.34 1.56
C ASP A 10 18.43 -7.60 0.51
N LYS A 11 18.98 -8.33 -0.47
CA LYS A 11 19.69 -7.74 -1.60
C LYS A 11 18.76 -6.96 -2.52
N ALA A 12 17.59 -7.51 -2.85
CA ALA A 12 16.60 -6.81 -3.66
C ALA A 12 16.17 -5.49 -2.99
N ASN A 13 15.95 -5.51 -1.66
CA ASN A 13 15.63 -4.31 -0.88
C ASN A 13 16.74 -3.26 -0.94
N GLN A 14 18.01 -3.67 -0.79
CA GLN A 14 19.13 -2.75 -0.91
C GLN A 14 19.19 -2.12 -2.31
N MET A 15 19.04 -2.92 -3.36
CA MET A 15 19.05 -2.44 -4.74
C MET A 15 17.92 -1.43 -5.02
N TRP A 16 16.73 -1.63 -4.44
CA TRP A 16 15.63 -0.67 -4.55
C TRP A 16 15.92 0.63 -3.80
N SER A 17 16.55 0.54 -2.62
CA SER A 17 16.97 1.73 -1.87
C SER A 17 18.01 2.54 -2.64
N ASP A 18 18.96 1.88 -3.30
CA ASP A 18 20.00 2.55 -4.09
C ASP A 18 19.40 3.30 -5.29
N VAL A 19 18.40 2.70 -5.94
CA VAL A 19 17.64 3.36 -7.03
C VAL A 19 16.87 4.57 -6.54
N ASP A 20 16.19 4.48 -5.39
CA ASP A 20 15.46 5.62 -4.83
C ASP A 20 16.39 6.79 -4.48
N ASN A 21 17.56 6.49 -3.89
CA ASN A 21 18.59 7.50 -3.61
C ASN A 21 19.07 8.20 -4.89
N MET A 22 19.36 7.45 -5.96
CA MET A 22 19.75 8.01 -7.25
C MET A 22 18.67 8.96 -7.81
N LEU A 23 17.40 8.56 -7.74
CA LEU A 23 16.28 9.40 -8.23
C LEU A 23 16.11 10.69 -7.40
N ALA A 24 16.38 10.61 -6.10
CA ALA A 24 16.36 11.77 -5.22
C ALA A 24 17.54 12.73 -5.51
N GLU A 25 18.75 12.22 -5.71
CA GLU A 25 19.94 13.01 -6.06
C GLU A 25 19.79 13.72 -7.41
N ASP A 26 19.23 13.03 -8.41
CA ASP A 26 18.96 13.59 -9.73
C ASP A 26 17.75 14.54 -9.77
N VAL A 27 17.07 14.74 -8.63
CA VAL A 27 15.86 15.57 -8.50
C VAL A 27 14.77 15.14 -9.52
N ALA A 28 14.68 13.83 -9.80
CA ALA A 28 13.70 13.27 -10.72
C ALA A 28 12.26 13.51 -10.22
N TYR A 29 12.08 13.59 -8.90
CA TYR A 29 10.85 14.03 -8.26
C TYR A 29 11.15 14.69 -6.91
N ILE A 30 10.28 15.61 -6.49
CA ILE A 30 10.33 16.22 -5.16
C ILE A 30 9.05 15.78 -4.43
N PRO A 31 9.13 14.85 -3.46
CA PRO A 31 7.94 14.41 -2.73
C PRO A 31 7.44 15.53 -1.81
N LEU A 32 6.17 15.92 -1.98
CA LEU A 32 5.54 17.00 -1.20
C LEU A 32 4.71 16.48 -0.02
N ASP A 33 4.05 15.32 -0.20
CA ASP A 33 3.20 14.69 0.81
C ASP A 33 3.04 13.19 0.53
N THR A 34 2.77 12.43 1.59
CA THR A 34 2.26 11.05 1.52
C THR A 34 0.84 11.05 2.07
N THR A 35 -0.13 11.15 1.17
CA THR A 35 -1.54 11.35 1.54
C THR A 35 -2.09 10.15 2.30
N LYS A 36 -2.68 10.43 3.47
CA LYS A 36 -3.43 9.44 4.27
C LYS A 36 -4.92 9.56 3.99
N PHE A 37 -5.53 8.47 3.52
CA PHE A 37 -6.96 8.42 3.28
C PHE A 37 -7.71 7.95 4.53
N TYR A 38 -8.51 8.85 5.09
CA TYR A 38 -9.46 8.53 6.16
C TYR A 38 -10.85 8.33 5.56
N PHE A 39 -11.18 7.07 5.28
CA PHE A 39 -12.48 6.72 4.74
C PHE A 39 -13.53 6.62 5.86
N LEU A 40 -14.71 7.18 5.62
CA LEU A 40 -15.87 6.97 6.47
C LEU A 40 -16.48 5.60 6.18
N ARG A 41 -16.98 4.92 7.22
CA ARG A 41 -17.70 3.65 7.09
C ARG A 41 -19.06 3.71 7.76
N GLY A 42 -20.02 2.95 7.24
CA GLY A 42 -21.32 2.78 7.88
C GLY A 42 -21.22 2.02 9.21
N SER A 43 -22.06 2.38 10.19
CA SER A 43 -22.11 1.72 11.51
C SER A 43 -22.57 0.26 11.45
N GLN A 44 -23.24 -0.12 10.35
CA GLN A 44 -23.73 -1.47 10.09
C GLN A 44 -22.70 -2.37 9.37
N LEU A 45 -21.49 -1.88 9.12
CA LEU A 45 -20.42 -2.68 8.52
C LEU A 45 -19.52 -3.30 9.58
N GLU A 46 -19.23 -4.59 9.42
CA GLU A 46 -18.25 -5.35 10.19
C GLU A 46 -17.08 -5.75 9.30
N ASN A 47 -15.94 -6.09 9.93
CA ASN A 47 -14.70 -6.46 9.24
C ASN A 47 -14.20 -5.42 8.22
N TYR A 48 -14.51 -4.14 8.44
CA TYR A 48 -14.01 -3.05 7.60
C TYR A 48 -12.50 -2.90 7.82
N VAL A 49 -11.71 -3.29 6.81
CA VAL A 49 -10.25 -3.19 6.81
C VAL A 49 -9.82 -2.56 5.49
N ASN A 50 -9.04 -1.48 5.57
CA ASN A 50 -8.29 -0.98 4.41
C ASN A 50 -6.99 -1.76 4.33
N SER A 51 -6.83 -2.57 3.29
CA SER A 51 -5.69 -3.46 3.16
C SER A 51 -4.64 -2.91 2.20
N ILE A 52 -3.37 -3.21 2.47
CA ILE A 52 -2.29 -2.96 1.52
C ILE A 52 -2.47 -3.79 0.24
N SER A 53 -3.11 -4.97 0.33
CA SER A 53 -3.38 -5.84 -0.83
C SER A 53 -4.39 -5.23 -1.81
N THR A 54 -5.22 -4.30 -1.34
CA THR A 54 -6.22 -3.57 -2.13
C THR A 54 -5.81 -2.11 -2.35
N SER A 55 -4.51 -1.80 -2.32
CA SER A 55 -3.99 -0.43 -2.50
C SER A 55 -4.57 0.59 -1.51
N GLY A 56 -4.89 0.16 -0.29
CA GLY A 56 -5.47 1.02 0.75
C GLY A 56 -6.99 1.20 0.69
N TYR A 57 -7.68 0.54 -0.25
CA TYR A 57 -9.14 0.47 -0.27
C TYR A 57 -9.66 -0.64 0.66
N VAL A 58 -10.98 -0.64 0.90
CA VAL A 58 -11.62 -1.67 1.71
C VAL A 58 -11.45 -3.05 1.07
N ASP A 59 -11.08 -4.04 1.89
CA ASP A 59 -11.04 -5.44 1.49
C ASP A 59 -12.46 -6.01 1.43
N LEU A 60 -12.97 -6.20 0.21
CA LEU A 60 -14.32 -6.73 -0.03
C LEU A 60 -14.46 -8.22 0.29
N GLY A 61 -13.36 -8.97 0.39
CA GLY A 61 -13.39 -10.40 0.68
C GLY A 61 -13.76 -10.70 2.14
N VAL A 62 -13.44 -9.79 3.05
CA VAL A 62 -13.72 -9.92 4.48
C VAL A 62 -14.89 -9.05 4.96
N LEU A 63 -15.25 -8.01 4.19
CA LEU A 63 -16.30 -7.07 4.53
C LEU A 63 -17.67 -7.75 4.67
N SER A 64 -18.41 -7.40 5.72
CA SER A 64 -19.77 -7.90 5.94
C SER A 64 -20.72 -6.83 6.48
N VAL A 65 -22.02 -7.09 6.36
CA VAL A 65 -23.07 -6.32 7.02
C VAL A 65 -23.47 -7.04 8.30
N LYS A 66 -23.72 -6.28 9.36
CA LYS A 66 -24.33 -6.80 10.59
C LYS A 66 -25.58 -7.60 10.29
N ASP A 67 -25.76 -8.69 11.02
CA ASP A 67 -26.91 -9.59 10.89
C ASP A 67 -27.13 -10.17 9.48
N GLY A 68 -26.09 -10.14 8.62
CA GLY A 68 -26.16 -10.69 7.26
C GLY A 68 -26.94 -9.81 6.26
N GLY A 69 -27.21 -8.55 6.59
CA GLY A 69 -27.90 -7.60 5.70
C GLY A 69 -29.42 -7.74 5.67
N GLN A 70 -30.02 -8.17 6.79
CA GLN A 70 -31.48 -8.24 6.97
C GLN A 70 -32.13 -6.86 7.10
#